data_AF-M6URV8-F1
#
_entry.id   AF-M6URV8-F1
#
_cell.length_a   1.000
_cell.length_b   1.000
_cell.length_c   1.000
_cell.angle_alpha   90.00
_cell.angle_beta   90.00
_cell.angle_gamma   90.00
#
_symmetry.space_group_name_H-M   'P 1'
#
loop_
_entity.id
_entity.type
_entity.pdbx_description
1 polymer ?
#
loop_
_entity_poly.entity_id
_entity_poly.type
_entity_poly.pdbx_seq_one_letter_code
_entity_poly.pdbx_strand_id
1 'polypeptide(L)'
;MPKRKSEHTKNNRPNPLLAKELSNVSEKRMLRFLLAECFRRLREARRLERDRKIVYPETTSIVRDCERLIQRLRQEAKKGKADPSVTEKTQSQTLPQRKKTGMLG
;
A
#
# COMPACT_ATOMS: atom_id res chain seq x y z
N MET A 1 -30.87 -24.77 22.41
CA MET A 1 -30.34 -24.22 21.14
C MET A 1 -28.81 -24.25 21.17
N PRO A 2 -28.14 -25.11 20.39
CA PRO A 2 -26.67 -25.14 20.37
C PRO A 2 -26.13 -23.84 19.75
N LYS A 3 -25.23 -23.15 20.47
CA LYS A 3 -24.55 -21.95 20.00
C LYS A 3 -23.66 -22.33 18.81
N ARG A 4 -24.02 -21.90 17.60
CA ARG A 4 -23.16 -22.02 16.42
C ARG A 4 -21.87 -21.21 16.71
N LYS A 5 -20.71 -21.87 16.66
CA LYS A 5 -19.41 -21.20 16.81
C LYS A 5 -19.27 -20.17 15.69
N SER A 6 -18.86 -18.94 15.99
CA SER A 6 -18.69 -17.91 14.97
C SER A 6 -17.60 -18.37 13.99
N GLU A 7 -17.96 -18.48 12.72
CA GLU A 7 -17.07 -19.00 11.68
C GLU A 7 -15.79 -18.16 11.52
N HIS A 8 -15.87 -16.88 11.90
CA HIS A 8 -14.81 -15.88 11.77
C HIS A 8 -13.70 -15.98 12.83
N THR A 9 -13.80 -16.87 13.82
CA THR A 9 -12.77 -17.02 14.87
C THR A 9 -11.72 -18.10 14.59
N LYS A 10 -11.84 -18.84 13.48
CA LYS A 10 -10.94 -19.96 13.16
C LYS A 10 -9.58 -19.54 12.60
N ASN A 11 -9.41 -18.28 12.20
CA ASN A 11 -8.11 -17.78 11.78
C ASN A 11 -7.29 -17.47 13.02
N ASN A 12 -6.14 -18.13 13.17
CA ASN A 12 -5.15 -17.81 14.20
C ASN A 12 -4.96 -16.30 14.23
N ARG A 13 -5.22 -15.71 15.40
CA ARG A 13 -4.93 -14.29 15.63
C ARG A 13 -3.49 -14.07 15.16
N PRO A 14 -3.21 -13.07 14.32
CA PRO A 14 -1.84 -12.78 13.95
C PRO A 14 -1.02 -12.60 15.22
N ASN A 15 0.13 -13.27 15.30
CA ASN A 15 1.00 -13.13 16.46
C ASN A 15 1.34 -11.65 16.62
N PRO A 16 1.05 -11.05 17.79
CA PRO A 16 1.44 -9.68 18.04
C PRO A 16 2.96 -9.60 17.97
N LEU A 17 3.47 -8.61 17.25
CA LEU A 17 4.91 -8.35 17.21
C LEU A 17 5.38 -8.04 18.63
N LEU A 18 6.42 -8.74 19.08
CA LEU A 18 7.01 -8.47 20.38
C LEU A 18 7.78 -7.15 20.33
N ALA A 19 7.79 -6.38 21.43
CA ALA A 19 8.48 -5.09 21.49
C ALA A 19 9.97 -5.17 21.06
N LYS A 20 10.62 -6.32 21.30
CA LYS A 20 12.00 -6.62 20.88
C LYS A 20 12.16 -6.79 19.37
N GLU A 21 11.11 -7.25 18.68
CA GLU A 21 11.07 -7.34 17.21
C GLU A 21 10.85 -5.96 16.58
N LEU A 22 10.23 -5.04 17.32
CA LEU A 22 10.01 -3.66 16.87
C LEU A 22 11.24 -2.77 17.06
N SER A 23 12.05 -2.99 18.09
CA SER A 23 13.16 -2.09 18.47
C SER A 23 14.36 -2.11 17.53
N ASN A 24 14.57 -3.20 16.79
CA ASN A 24 15.77 -3.39 15.94
C ASN A 24 15.48 -3.36 14.43
N VAL A 25 14.23 -3.12 14.04
CA VAL A 25 13.82 -3.13 12.64
C VAL A 25 13.62 -1.70 12.16
N SER A 26 14.27 -1.34 11.05
CA SER A 26 14.05 -0.03 10.44
C SER A 26 12.57 0.15 10.08
N GLU A 27 12.02 1.35 10.31
CA GLU A 27 10.61 1.67 10.02
C GLU A 27 10.25 1.26 8.58
N LYS A 28 11.14 1.50 7.62
CA LYS A 28 10.98 1.09 6.21
C LYS A 28 10.84 -0.43 6.03
N ARG A 29 11.63 -1.24 6.75
CA ARG A 29 11.53 -2.72 6.69
C ARG A 29 10.25 -3.20 7.35
N MET A 30 9.86 -2.59 8.47
CA MET A 30 8.60 -2.90 9.16
C MET A 30 7.39 -2.60 8.29
N LEU A 31 7.34 -1.42 7.66
CA LEU A 31 6.24 -1.03 6.78
C LEU A 31 6.11 -1.96 5.56
N ARG A 32 7.22 -2.43 4.99
CA ARG A 32 7.21 -3.42 3.90
C ARG A 32 6.65 -4.77 4.37
N PHE A 33 7.05 -5.22 5.56
CA PHE A 33 6.54 -6.44 6.16
C PHE A 33 5.03 -6.37 6.40
N LEU A 34 4.56 -5.28 7.03
CA LEU A 34 3.13 -5.06 7.27
C LEU A 34 2.33 -5.00 5.96
N LEU A 35 2.86 -4.35 4.92
CA LEU A 35 2.20 -4.29 3.62
C LEU A 35 2.07 -5.68 2.98
N ALA A 36 3.11 -6.51 3.09
CA ALA A 36 3.07 -7.90 2.60
C ALA A 36 2.00 -8.72 3.33
N GLU A 37 1.91 -8.59 4.66
CA GLU A 37 0.86 -9.25 5.45
C GLU A 37 -0.55 -8.76 5.08
N CYS A 38 -0.74 -7.46 4.91
CA CYS A 38 -2.01 -6.89 4.47
C CYS A 38 -2.43 -7.45 3.10
N PHE A 39 -1.51 -7.57 2.14
CA PHE A 39 -1.81 -8.19 0.85
C PHE A 39 -2.16 -9.68 0.96
N ARG A 40 -1.49 -10.42 1.86
CA ARG A 40 -1.83 -11.82 2.13
C ARG A 40 -3.27 -11.93 2.65
N ARG A 41 -3.63 -11.12 3.65
CA ARG A 41 -5.00 -11.08 4.20
C ARG A 41 -6.04 -10.68 3.17
N LEU A 42 -5.73 -9.69 2.33
CA LEU A 42 -6.63 -9.25 1.26
C LEU A 42 -6.91 -10.39 0.28
N ARG A 43 -5.89 -11.17 -0.06
CA ARG A 43 -6.04 -12.34 -0.95
C ARG A 43 -6.94 -13.40 -0.32
N GLU A 44 -6.75 -13.71 0.96
CA GLU A 44 -7.60 -14.68 1.65
C GLU A 44 -9.05 -14.18 1.80
N ALA A 45 -9.24 -12.91 2.14
CA ALA A 45 -10.55 -12.29 2.23
C ALA A 45 -11.29 -12.35 0.89
N ARG A 46 -10.63 -11.93 -0.21
CA ARG A 46 -11.22 -12.02 -1.56
C ARG A 46 -11.51 -13.44 -2.02
N ARG A 47 -10.69 -14.42 -1.62
CA ARG A 47 -10.97 -15.84 -1.90
C ARG A 47 -12.28 -16.24 -1.19
N LEU A 48 -12.40 -15.93 0.10
CA LEU A 48 -13.57 -16.26 0.89
C LEU A 48 -14.84 -15.56 0.38
N GLU A 49 -14.74 -14.29 -0.04
CA GLU A 49 -15.84 -13.56 -0.68
C GLU A 49 -16.31 -14.23 -1.97
N ARG A 50 -15.38 -14.68 -2.82
CA ARG A 50 -15.72 -15.39 -4.06
C ARG A 50 -16.38 -16.74 -3.79
N ASP A 51 -15.81 -17.51 -2.87
CA ASP A 51 -16.33 -18.83 -2.51
C ASP A 51 -17.76 -18.74 -1.96
N ARG A 52 -18.06 -17.67 -1.21
CA ARG A 52 -19.37 -17.46 -0.56
C ARG A 52 -20.32 -16.58 -1.34
N LYS A 53 -19.86 -15.91 -2.40
CA LYS A 53 -20.60 -14.90 -3.19
C LYS A 53 -21.19 -13.78 -2.32
N ILE A 54 -20.45 -13.36 -1.29
CA ILE A 54 -20.81 -12.28 -0.36
C ILE A 54 -19.62 -11.34 -0.24
N VAL A 55 -19.88 -10.03 -0.16
CA VAL A 55 -18.86 -9.00 0.12
C VAL A 55 -18.83 -8.71 1.61
N TYR A 56 -17.66 -8.78 2.23
CA TYR A 56 -17.45 -8.55 3.65
C TYR A 56 -16.89 -7.14 3.91
N PRO A 57 -17.40 -6.39 4.90
CA PRO A 57 -16.87 -5.06 5.24
C PRO A 57 -15.39 -5.09 5.65
N GLU A 58 -14.92 -6.21 6.21
CA GLU A 58 -13.52 -6.42 6.60
C GLU A 58 -12.56 -6.31 5.40
N THR A 59 -12.98 -6.74 4.21
CA THR A 59 -12.17 -6.62 3.00
C THR A 59 -11.86 -5.17 2.67
N THR A 60 -12.86 -4.29 2.81
CA THR A 60 -12.69 -2.84 2.62
C THR A 60 -11.72 -2.25 3.63
N SER A 61 -11.79 -2.66 4.89
CA SER A 61 -10.83 -2.23 5.92
C SER A 61 -9.40 -2.64 5.57
N ILE A 62 -9.20 -3.87 5.10
CA ILE A 62 -7.88 -4.36 4.66
C ILE A 62 -7.35 -3.55 3.45
N VAL A 63 -8.23 -3.19 2.50
CA VAL A 63 -7.84 -2.34 1.36
C VAL A 63 -7.34 -0.98 1.83
N ARG A 64 -8.08 -0.32 2.74
CA ARG A 64 -7.67 0.97 3.32
C ARG A 64 -6.34 0.87 4.07
N ASP A 65 -6.08 -0.25 4.76
CA ASP A 65 -4.79 -0.49 5.42
C ASP A 65 -3.64 -0.57 4.41
N CYS A 66 -3.84 -1.28 3.30
CA CYS A 66 -2.86 -1.34 2.21
C CYS A 66 -2.53 0.06 1.68
N GLU A 67 -3.55 0.87 1.42
CA GLU A 67 -3.40 2.24 0.92
C GLU A 67 -2.59 3.12 1.89
N ARG A 68 -2.93 3.07 3.19
CA ARG A 68 -2.21 3.81 4.23
C ARG A 68 -0.75 3.40 4.32
N LEU A 69 -0.46 2.10 4.26
CA LEU A 69 0.91 1.57 4.31
C LEU A 69 1.72 1.97 3.07
N ILE A 70 1.11 1.93 1.87
CA ILE A 70 1.75 2.39 0.63
C ILE A 70 2.07 3.88 0.72
N GLN A 71 1.13 4.70 1.21
CA GLN A 71 1.35 6.14 1.38
C GLN A 71 2.49 6.42 2.36
N ARG A 72 2.53 5.71 3.49
CA ARG A 72 3.61 5.85 4.48
C ARG A 72 4.97 5.43 3.91
N LEU A 73 5.03 4.32 3.17
CA LEU A 73 6.25 3.90 2.47
C LEU A 73 6.76 4.93 1.45
N ARG A 74 5.84 5.58 0.73
CA ARG A 74 6.19 6.66 -0.20
C ARG A 74 6.75 7.88 0.55
N GLN A 75 6.18 8.25 1.69
CA GLN A 75 6.69 9.34 2.53
C GLN A 75 8.09 9.04 3.08
N GLU A 76 8.30 7.83 3.61
CA GLU A 76 9.61 7.38 4.09
C GLU A 76 10.66 7.35 2.96
N ALA A 77 10.27 6.96 1.75
CA ALA A 77 11.16 6.99 0.59
C ALA A 77 11.53 8.43 0.16
N LYS A 78 10.68 9.43 0.42
CA LYS A 78 10.97 10.84 0.14
C LYS A 78 11.88 11.46 1.21
N LYS A 79 11.71 11.09 2.49
CA LYS A 79 12.57 11.56 3.58
C LYS A 79 14.04 11.20 3.35
N GLY A 80 14.32 9.99 2.87
CA GLY A 80 15.69 9.55 2.55
C GLY A 80 16.29 10.11 1.25
N LYS A 81 15.58 10.99 0.53
CA LYS A 81 16.06 11.67 -0.69
C LYS A 81 16.25 13.18 -0.51
N ALA A 82 15.96 13.71 0.67
CA ALA A 82 16.15 15.13 0.98
C ALA A 82 17.57 15.35 1.53
N ASP A 83 18.57 15.29 0.64
CA ASP A 83 19.82 16.01 0.84
C ASP A 83 19.70 17.32 0.04
N PRO A 84 19.49 18.49 0.68
CA PRO A 84 19.41 19.76 -0.01
C PRO A 84 20.81 20.33 -0.15
N SER A 85 21.61 19.78 -1.06
CA SER A 85 22.87 20.40 -1.49
C SER A 85 23.07 20.22 -2.99
N VAL A 86 22.17 20.80 -3.79
CA VAL A 86 22.54 21.41 -5.08
C VAL A 86 21.63 22.62 -5.29
N THR A 87 22.25 23.77 -5.14
CA THR A 87 21.76 25.14 -5.35
C THR A 87 21.20 25.36 -6.76
N GLU A 88 20.21 26.26 -6.81
CA GLU A 88 19.59 26.86 -7.99
C GLU A 88 20.53 27.22 -9.15
N LYS A 89 19.96 27.10 -10.36
CA LYS A 89 19.97 28.00 -11.54
C LYS A 89 19.59 27.13 -12.76
N THR A 90 18.75 27.46 -13.74
CA THR A 90 18.07 28.68 -14.17
C THR A 90 17.26 28.30 -15.43
N GLN A 91 16.10 28.94 -15.63
CA GLN A 91 15.37 29.18 -16.90
C GLN A 91 14.64 28.05 -17.65
N SER A 92 13.31 28.08 -17.51
CA SER A 92 12.34 28.37 -18.58
C SER A 92 12.76 28.16 -20.05
N GLN A 93 12.08 27.25 -20.76
CA GLN A 93 11.69 27.38 -22.18
C GLN A 93 10.77 26.21 -22.59
N THR A 94 9.46 26.46 -22.68
CA THR A 94 8.63 26.64 -23.91
C THR A 94 8.10 25.37 -24.57
N LEU A 95 6.76 25.28 -24.65
CA LEU A 95 5.97 24.34 -25.44
C LEU A 95 6.45 24.23 -26.90
N PRO A 96 6.47 23.04 -27.52
CA PRO A 96 6.48 22.94 -28.97
C PRO A 96 5.05 23.04 -29.52
N GLN A 97 4.76 24.18 -30.16
CA GLN A 97 3.65 24.33 -31.10
C GLN A 97 3.85 23.38 -32.29
N ARG A 98 2.89 22.48 -32.52
CA ARG A 98 2.80 21.70 -33.77
C ARG A 98 2.38 22.62 -34.92
N LYS A 99 3.33 22.97 -35.78
CA LYS A 99 3.07 23.65 -37.06
C LYS A 99 2.44 22.66 -38.05
N LYS A 100 1.35 23.11 -38.68
CA LYS A 100 0.78 22.55 -39.91
C LYS A 100 1.78 22.70 -41.05
N THR A 101 1.93 21.66 -41.86
CA THR A 101 2.51 21.75 -43.21
C THR A 101 1.68 20.84 -44.10
N GLY A 102 0.93 21.47 -45.01
CA GLY A 102 0.36 20.81 -46.18
C GLY A 102 1.33 20.91 -47.35
N MET A 103 1.26 19.92 -48.24
CA MET A 103 1.76 19.85 -49.62
C MET A 103 1.08 18.58 -50.17
N LEU A 104 -0.01 18.64 -50.94
CA LEU A 104 -0.04 18.79 -52.40
C LEU A 104 1.07 18.00 -53.11
N GLY A 105 0.65 16.88 -53.68
CA GLY A 105 1.34 16.00 -54.63
C GLY A 105 0.29 15.05 -55.20
#